data_AF-A0A2X3BSG9-F1
#
_entry.id   AF-A0A2X3BSG9-F1
#
_cell.length_a   1.000
_cell.length_b   1.000
_cell.length_c   1.000
_cell.angle_alpha   90.00
_cell.angle_beta   90.00
_cell.angle_gamma   90.00
#
_symmetry.space_group_name_H-M   'P 1'
#
loop_
_entity.id
_entity.type
_entity.pdbx_description
1 polymer ?
#
loop_
_entity_poly.entity_id
_entity_poly.type
_entity_poly.pdbx_seq_one_letter_code
_entity_poly.pdbx_strand_id
1 'polypeptide(L)'
;MTEAFLAHFGAERVGDCGEVPASEDFSTIPDAFGIPYCYWGLGGFRDDDPKFPNHNPKFAPVMQPTLATGIEAVLAAVMAWLGKSEQE
;
A
#
# COMPACT_ATOMS: atom_id res chain seq x y z
N MET A 1 3.40 -10.25 -3.32
CA MET A 1 3.04 -8.83 -3.29
C MET A 1 4.28 -7.95 -3.35
N THR A 2 5.24 -8.09 -2.43
CA THR A 2 6.47 -7.29 -2.40
C THR A 2 7.22 -7.29 -3.74
N GLU A 3 7.42 -8.44 -4.38
CA GLU A 3 8.07 -8.53 -5.70
C GLU A 3 7.32 -7.74 -6.78
N ALA A 4 5.99 -7.81 -6.80
CA ALA A 4 5.17 -7.04 -7.75
C ALA A 4 5.29 -5.53 -7.50
N PHE A 5 5.34 -5.11 -6.23
CA PHE A 5 5.55 -3.71 -5.88
C PHE A 5 6.96 -3.26 -6.27
N LEU A 6 7.98 -4.08 -6.03
CA LEU A 6 9.36 -3.79 -6.45
C LEU A 6 9.47 -3.67 -7.97
N ALA A 7 8.81 -4.55 -8.72
CA ALA A 7 8.81 -4.52 -10.18
C ALA A 7 8.09 -3.27 -10.73
N HIS A 8 6.96 -2.87 -10.14
CA HIS A 8 6.18 -1.73 -10.63
C HIS A 8 6.72 -0.37 -10.14
N PHE A 9 7.12 -0.27 -8.88
CA PHE A 9 7.50 1.00 -8.26
C PHE A 9 9.02 1.23 -8.18
N GLY A 10 9.83 0.17 -8.23
CA GLY A 10 11.28 0.21 -7.97
C GLY A 10 11.63 0.15 -6.49
N ALA A 11 12.85 -0.28 -6.18
CA ALA A 11 13.33 -0.50 -4.81
C ALA A 11 13.34 0.77 -3.94
N GLU A 12 13.55 1.94 -4.55
CA GLU A 12 13.57 3.23 -3.84
C GLU A 12 12.20 3.64 -3.26
N ARG A 13 11.11 3.06 -3.76
CA ARG A 13 9.73 3.42 -3.36
C ARG A 13 9.01 2.33 -2.57
N VAL A 14 9.69 1.21 -2.30
CA VAL A 14 9.13 0.08 -1.56
C VAL A 14 10.04 -0.22 -0.38
N GLY A 15 9.52 0.00 0.83
CA GLY A 15 10.27 -0.22 2.06
C GLY A 15 9.47 -1.06 3.05
N ASP A 16 10.17 -1.56 4.07
CA ASP A 16 9.54 -2.15 5.23
C ASP A 16 8.87 -1.04 6.06
N CYS A 17 7.57 -1.20 6.34
CA CYS A 17 6.83 -0.27 7.19
C CYS A 17 7.18 -0.43 8.68
N GLY A 18 7.79 -1.56 9.06
CA GLY A 18 8.04 -1.94 10.43
C GLY A 18 6.75 -2.22 11.22
N GLU A 19 6.91 -2.40 12.53
CA GLU A 19 5.80 -2.55 13.45
C GLU A 19 5.15 -1.18 13.72
N VAL A 20 3.87 -1.05 13.37
CA VAL A 20 3.10 0.19 13.59
C VAL A 20 2.15 -0.03 14.77
N PRO A 21 2.23 0.77 15.86
CA PRO A 21 1.38 0.59 17.05
C PRO A 21 -0.06 1.12 16.83
N ALA A 22 -0.53 1.17 15.58
CA ALA A 22 -1.89 1.52 15.24
C ALA A 22 -2.81 0.31 15.44
N SER A 23 -4.11 0.57 15.55
CA SER A 23 -5.14 -0.47 15.55
C SER A 23 -5.92 -0.41 14.25
N GLU A 24 -6.31 -1.57 13.74
CA GLU A 24 -7.12 -1.73 12.53
C GLU A 24 -7.86 -3.08 12.64
N ASP A 25 -9.13 -3.13 12.25
CA ASP A 25 -9.95 -4.35 12.33
C ASP A 25 -9.94 -5.18 11.04
N PHE A 26 -9.16 -4.75 10.04
CA PHE A 26 -9.05 -5.35 8.71
C PHE A 26 -8.92 -6.88 8.72
N SER A 27 -8.16 -7.45 9.67
CA SER A 27 -7.94 -8.90 9.77
C SER A 27 -9.21 -9.70 10.02
N THR A 28 -10.25 -9.09 10.59
CA THR A 28 -11.55 -9.74 10.87
C THR A 28 -12.15 -10.39 9.62
N ILE A 29 -11.98 -9.75 8.45
CA ILE A 29 -12.50 -10.26 7.18
C ILE A 29 -11.74 -11.53 6.73
N PRO A 30 -10.42 -11.50 6.44
CA PRO A 30 -9.69 -12.68 6.01
C PRO A 30 -9.68 -13.80 7.07
N ASP A 31 -9.67 -13.47 8.37
CA ASP A 31 -9.77 -14.46 9.45
C ASP A 31 -11.09 -15.24 9.38
N ALA A 32 -12.21 -14.58 9.08
CA ALA A 32 -13.52 -15.23 8.93
C ALA A 32 -13.57 -16.22 7.75
N PHE A 33 -12.74 -16.01 6.72
CA PHE A 33 -12.63 -16.92 5.57
C PHE A 33 -11.45 -17.90 5.68
N GLY A 34 -10.60 -17.77 6.71
CA GLY A 34 -9.39 -18.59 6.87
C GLY A 34 -8.38 -18.40 5.73
N ILE A 35 -8.31 -17.21 5.15
CA ILE A 35 -7.43 -16.90 4.01
C ILE A 35 -6.25 -16.02 4.44
N PRO A 36 -5.07 -16.17 3.80
CA PRO A 36 -3.96 -15.26 4.06
C PRO A 36 -4.30 -13.84 3.58
N TYR A 37 -3.78 -12.84 4.27
CA TYR A 37 -3.91 -11.44 3.87
C TYR A 37 -2.57 -10.71 3.98
N CYS A 38 -2.52 -9.54 3.35
CA CYS A 38 -1.45 -8.57 3.52
C CYS A 38 -2.08 -7.18 3.64
N TYR A 39 -1.64 -6.43 4.63
CA TYR A 39 -1.98 -5.02 4.83
C TYR A 39 -0.70 -4.20 4.71
N TRP A 40 -0.75 -3.06 4.02
CA TRP A 40 0.43 -2.25 3.73
C TRP A 40 0.17 -0.76 3.92
N GLY A 41 1.24 0.02 4.07
CA GLY A 41 1.19 1.47 4.15
C GLY A 41 1.31 2.15 2.77
N LEU A 42 0.69 3.31 2.61
CA LEU A 42 0.84 4.18 1.44
C LEU A 42 1.35 5.55 1.88
N GLY A 43 2.43 6.01 1.26
CA GLY A 43 2.97 7.35 1.47
C GLY A 43 2.04 8.44 0.94
N GLY A 44 1.93 9.55 1.67
CA GLY A 44 0.99 10.64 1.36
C GLY A 44 1.60 12.03 1.24
N PHE A 45 2.91 12.18 1.43
CA PHE A 45 3.56 13.49 1.58
C PHE A 45 4.79 13.58 0.69
N ARG A 46 5.14 14.80 0.26
CA ARG A 46 6.46 15.07 -0.34
C ARG A 46 7.52 15.14 0.75
N ASP A 47 8.78 15.02 0.36
CA ASP A 47 9.89 14.98 1.30
C ASP A 47 10.03 16.29 2.09
N ASP A 48 9.79 17.42 1.43
CA ASP A 48 9.86 18.78 1.97
C ASP A 48 8.59 19.24 2.70
N ASP A 49 7.47 18.54 2.51
CA ASP A 49 6.21 18.89 3.16
C ASP A 49 6.23 18.54 4.66
N PRO A 50 5.59 19.38 5.52
CA PRO A 50 5.25 18.99 6.88
C PRO A 50 4.39 17.73 6.90
N LYS A 51 4.85 16.69 7.60
CA LYS A 51 4.16 15.39 7.70
C LYS A 51 3.31 15.38 8.96
N PHE A 52 2.05 15.79 8.84
CA PHE A 52 1.08 15.66 9.92
C PHE A 52 0.60 14.20 9.99
N PRO A 53 0.45 13.62 11.19
CA PRO A 53 -0.01 12.23 11.33
C PRO A 53 -1.52 12.12 11.12
N ASN A 54 -2.00 10.89 10.93
CA ASN A 54 -3.43 10.57 11.01
C ASN A 54 -4.03 11.15 12.31
N HIS A 55 -5.31 11.55 12.27
CA HIS A 55 -6.04 12.25 13.35
C HIS A 55 -5.59 13.69 13.69
N ASN A 56 -4.60 14.25 12.99
CA ASN A 56 -4.28 15.67 13.11
C ASN A 56 -5.23 16.52 12.23
N PRO A 57 -5.77 17.68 12.68
CA PRO A 57 -6.64 18.53 11.86
C PRO A 57 -5.96 19.13 10.62
N LYS A 58 -4.62 19.10 10.57
CA LYS A 58 -3.83 19.53 9.40
C LYS A 58 -3.43 18.34 8.50
N PHE A 59 -3.91 17.13 8.79
CA PHE A 59 -3.65 15.96 7.96
C PHE A 59 -4.24 16.17 6.56
N ALA A 60 -3.36 16.30 5.56
CA ALA A 60 -3.74 16.54 4.17
C ALA A 60 -2.68 15.91 3.24
N PRO A 61 -2.83 14.64 2.87
CA PRO A 61 -1.98 14.02 1.85
C PRO A 61 -2.04 14.79 0.53
N VAL A 62 -0.93 14.81 -0.20
CA VAL A 62 -0.90 15.40 -1.55
C VAL A 62 -1.81 14.59 -2.46
N MET A 63 -2.73 15.24 -3.18
CA MET A 63 -3.71 14.50 -3.99
C MET A 63 -3.03 13.64 -5.07
N GLN A 64 -2.11 14.24 -5.82
CA GLN A 64 -1.24 13.53 -6.75
C GLN A 64 0.21 13.75 -6.35
N PRO A 65 1.04 12.69 -6.39
CA PRO A 65 0.77 11.38 -6.98
C PRO A 65 0.06 10.37 -6.06
N THR A 66 -0.24 10.68 -4.79
CA THR A 66 -0.72 9.68 -3.81
C THR A 66 -1.94 8.89 -4.27
N LEU A 67 -2.95 9.55 -4.85
CA LEU A 67 -4.15 8.86 -5.32
C LEU A 67 -3.83 7.90 -6.47
N ALA A 68 -3.03 8.32 -7.45
CA ALA A 68 -2.59 7.46 -8.54
C ALA A 68 -1.76 6.28 -8.02
N THR A 69 -0.77 6.54 -7.15
CA THR A 69 0.07 5.51 -6.54
C THR A 69 -0.76 4.49 -5.75
N GLY A 70 -1.80 4.92 -5.03
CA GLY A 70 -2.69 4.02 -4.30
C GLY A 70 -3.47 3.08 -5.24
N ILE A 71 -4.00 3.61 -6.34
CA ILE A 71 -4.68 2.80 -7.37
C ILE A 71 -3.69 1.82 -8.01
N GLU A 72 -2.51 2.30 -8.39
CA GLU A 72 -1.45 1.47 -8.96
C GLU A 72 -1.04 0.34 -8.01
N ALA A 73 -0.96 0.60 -6.70
CA ALA A 73 -0.61 -0.42 -5.71
C ALA A 73 -1.66 -1.52 -5.62
N VAL A 74 -2.95 -1.16 -5.62
CA VAL A 74 -4.04 -2.13 -5.66
C VAL A 74 -3.97 -2.96 -6.95
N LEU A 75 -3.78 -2.30 -8.09
CA LEU A 75 -3.68 -2.99 -9.38
C LEU A 75 -2.46 -3.91 -9.43
N ALA A 76 -1.28 -3.47 -8.97
CA ALA A 76 -0.09 -4.30 -8.93
C ALA A 76 -0.27 -5.53 -8.01
N ALA A 77 -0.93 -5.37 -6.86
CA ALA A 77 -1.24 -6.49 -5.96
C ALA A 77 -2.21 -7.49 -6.60
N VAL A 78 -3.29 -7.00 -7.23
CA VAL A 78 -4.28 -7.86 -7.91
C VAL A 78 -3.67 -8.56 -9.12
N MET A 79 -2.93 -7.82 -9.95
CA MET A 79 -2.30 -8.35 -11.17
C MET A 79 -1.19 -9.34 -10.88
N ALA A 80 -0.57 -9.28 -9.70
CA ALA A 80 0.36 -10.32 -9.31
C ALA A 80 -0.31 -11.71 -9.33
N TRP A 81 -1.58 -11.82 -8.91
CA TRP A 81 -2.30 -13.10 -8.82
C TRP A 81 -3.22 -13.36 -10.02
N LEU A 82 -3.83 -12.32 -10.57
CA LEU A 82 -4.83 -12.42 -11.64
C LEU A 82 -4.30 -12.04 -13.03
N GLY A 83 -3.12 -11.41 -13.10
CA GLY A 83 -2.45 -11.12 -14.35
C GLY A 83 -2.07 -12.43 -15.01
N LYS A 84 -2.81 -12.83 -16.05
CA LYS A 84 -2.54 -14.04 -16.83
C LYS A 84 -1.06 -14.10 -17.21
N SER A 85 -0.44 -15.25 -16.99
CA SER A 85 0.75 -15.65 -17.73
C SER A 85 0.36 -15.83 -19.19
N GLU A 86 0.64 -14.84 -20.05
CA GLU A 86 0.88 -15.19 -21.45
C GLU A 86 2.23 -15.90 -21.51
N GLN A 87 2.17 -17.24 -21.51
CA GLN A 87 3.15 -18.17 -22.04
C GLN A 87 2.58 -19.60 -21.92
N GLU A 88 1.78 -20.00 -22.91
CA GLU A 88 1.95 -21.31 -23.57
C GLU A 88 2.94 -21.13 -24.72
#